data_AF-A0A8J5WI42-F1
#
_entry.id   AF-A0A8J5WI42-F1
#
_cell.length_a   1.000
_cell.length_b   1.000
_cell.length_c   1.000
_cell.angle_alpha   90.00
_cell.angle_beta   90.00
_cell.angle_gamma   90.00
#
_symmetry.space_group_name_H-M   'P 1'
#
loop_
_entity.id
_entity.type
_entity.pdbx_description
1 polymer ?
#
loop_
_entity_poly.entity_id
_entity_poly.type
_entity_poly.pdbx_seq_one_letter_code
_entity_poly.pdbx_strand_id
1 'polypeptide(L)'
;MPLAPTCRLTSVHQAPSYGANPNSGQWILRRHQDLPVYHCLRAPRPLPPPVLPLSFTDFAFSLLPTPLPSSHPALLDSFTGEVVPFPAFLSRVRALGAHGRRRRRLPRQSGTHRRGNQISHLVALSNPALAFAVSSTATKLPLGLRTVLLDSPTFLSYLQELGDVSATETVVICQSDPAAILHSSGTTERAKAVLLTYRNIMASTTMAAAAKMAAVVLLTVPMFHVYG
;
A
#
# COMPACT_ATOMS: atom_id res chain seq x y z
N MET A 1 -11.70 -21.44 12.70
CA MET A 1 -11.93 -19.98 12.60
C MET A 1 -11.10 -19.28 13.66
N PRO A 2 -10.05 -18.50 13.33
CA PRO A 2 -9.43 -17.65 14.33
C PRO A 2 -10.27 -16.39 14.48
N LEU A 3 -10.68 -16.11 15.72
CA LEU A 3 -11.35 -14.88 16.12
C LEU A 3 -10.50 -13.68 15.71
N ALA A 4 -11.10 -12.68 15.08
CA ALA A 4 -10.47 -11.40 14.84
C ALA A 4 -9.89 -10.85 16.17
N PRO A 5 -8.69 -10.23 16.17
CA PRO A 5 -8.15 -9.64 17.39
C PRO A 5 -9.12 -8.56 17.86
N THR A 6 -9.80 -8.85 18.96
CA THR A 6 -10.77 -7.95 19.58
C THR A 6 -9.97 -6.80 20.17
N CYS A 7 -10.13 -5.60 19.61
CA CYS A 7 -9.53 -4.39 20.16
C CYS A 7 -10.23 -4.08 21.51
N ARG A 8 -9.69 -4.59 22.62
CA ARG A 8 -10.12 -4.19 23.97
C ARG A 8 -9.49 -2.85 24.29
N LEU A 9 -10.31 -1.81 24.33
CA LEU A 9 -9.96 -0.53 24.96
C LEU A 9 -9.99 -0.71 26.48
N THR A 10 -8.83 -0.89 27.09
CA THR A 10 -8.71 -0.85 28.55
C THR A 10 -8.33 0.57 28.94
N SER A 11 -9.30 1.34 29.47
CA SER A 11 -9.00 2.63 30.11
C SER A 11 -8.31 2.34 31.44
N VAL A 12 -7.01 2.57 31.50
CA VAL A 12 -6.25 2.33 32.72
C VAL A 12 -6.20 3.62 33.54
N HIS A 13 -7.04 3.72 34.58
CA HIS A 13 -7.05 4.86 35.50
C HIS A 13 -5.84 4.90 36.44
N GLN A 14 -5.06 3.82 36.55
CA GLN A 14 -3.77 3.74 37.23
C GLN A 14 -2.87 2.76 36.50
N ALA A 15 -1.72 3.23 36.00
CA ALA A 15 -0.76 2.42 35.25
C ALA A 15 -0.51 1.07 35.97
N PRO A 16 -0.74 -0.10 35.34
CA PRO A 16 -0.37 -1.36 35.95
C PRO A 16 1.15 -1.41 35.95
N SER A 17 1.75 -1.68 37.09
CA SER A 17 3.18 -1.90 37.30
C SER A 17 3.72 -3.19 36.67
N TYR A 18 2.98 -3.81 35.74
CA TYR A 18 3.40 -5.02 35.05
C TYR A 18 3.71 -4.73 33.58
N GLY A 19 4.98 -4.98 33.23
CA GLY A 19 5.56 -4.76 31.90
C GLY A 19 4.71 -5.38 30.80
N ALA A 20 3.98 -4.51 30.09
CA ALA A 20 3.25 -4.92 28.92
C ALA A 20 4.22 -5.27 27.80
N ASN A 21 4.10 -6.49 27.26
CA ASN A 21 4.86 -6.92 26.11
C ASN A 21 4.50 -6.03 24.90
N PRO A 22 5.42 -5.21 24.36
CA PRO A 22 5.15 -4.32 23.24
C PRO A 22 4.79 -5.07 21.94
N ASN A 23 5.02 -6.38 21.89
CA ASN A 23 4.75 -7.25 20.75
C ASN A 23 3.40 -8.00 20.85
N SER A 24 2.60 -7.79 21.89
CA SER A 24 1.35 -8.54 22.12
C SER A 24 0.18 -8.13 21.21
N GLY A 25 0.35 -7.09 20.39
CA GLY A 25 -0.73 -6.52 19.58
C GLY A 25 -1.76 -5.70 20.38
N GLN A 26 -1.66 -5.66 21.71
CA GLN A 26 -2.53 -4.84 22.56
C GLN A 26 -2.05 -3.38 22.61
N TRP A 27 -2.94 -2.44 22.31
CA TRP A 27 -2.68 -1.01 22.43
C TRP A 27 -3.01 -0.55 23.84
N ILE A 28 -2.04 0.07 24.51
CA ILE A 28 -2.27 0.69 25.82
C ILE A 28 -2.35 2.19 25.60
N LEU A 29 -3.49 2.76 25.94
CA LEU A 29 -3.75 4.19 25.84
C LEU A 29 -3.71 4.80 27.24
N ARG A 30 -3.11 5.99 27.37
CA ARG A 30 -3.21 6.81 28.57
C ARG A 30 -4.04 8.05 28.26
N ARG A 31 -5.00 8.34 29.14
CA ARG A 31 -5.77 9.58 29.10
C ARG A 31 -4.92 10.73 29.64
N HIS A 32 -4.95 11.88 28.95
CA HIS A 32 -4.40 13.12 29.47
C HIS A 32 -5.16 13.52 30.74
N GLN A 33 -4.46 14.03 31.78
CA GLN A 33 -5.10 14.31 33.07
C GLN A 33 -6.19 15.37 32.93
N ASP A 34 -5.93 16.42 32.15
CA ASP A 34 -6.80 17.59 32.08
C ASP A 34 -7.65 17.67 30.80
N LEU A 35 -7.49 16.73 29.85
CA LEU A 35 -8.16 16.75 28.56
C LEU A 35 -8.79 15.39 28.23
N PRO A 36 -9.93 15.33 27.53
CA PRO A 36 -10.53 14.10 27.04
C PRO A 36 -9.75 13.54 25.83
N VAL A 37 -8.43 13.50 25.92
CA VAL A 37 -7.51 13.06 24.87
C VAL A 37 -6.77 11.82 25.36
N TYR A 38 -6.66 10.81 24.50
CA TYR A 38 -5.93 9.58 24.76
C TYR A 38 -4.69 9.53 23.86
N HIS A 39 -3.56 9.09 24.39
CA HIS A 39 -2.34 8.87 23.61
C HIS A 39 -1.84 7.43 23.76
N CYS A 40 -1.22 6.94 22.69
CA CYS A 40 -0.58 5.63 22.70
C CYS A 40 0.67 5.65 23.59
N LEU A 41 0.80 4.65 24.46
CA LEU A 41 1.98 4.48 25.31
C LEU A 41 3.17 3.84 24.58
N ARG A 42 2.97 3.28 23.38
CA ARG A 42 4.10 2.81 22.57
C ARG A 42 4.85 4.01 22.01
N ALA A 43 6.18 3.98 22.14
CA ALA A 43 7.04 4.97 21.51
C ALA A 43 6.75 5.00 20.00
N PRO A 44 6.46 6.18 19.42
CA PRO A 44 6.33 6.32 17.98
C PRO A 44 7.64 5.88 17.33
N ARG A 45 7.58 5.02 16.31
CA ARG A 45 8.77 4.77 15.50
C ARG A 45 9.11 6.05 14.74
N PRO A 46 10.38 6.47 14.72
CA PRO A 46 10.76 7.72 14.08
C PRO A 46 10.47 7.62 12.58
N LEU A 47 9.69 8.58 12.08
CA LEU A 47 9.54 8.78 10.65
C LEU A 47 10.67 9.66 10.14
N PRO A 48 11.10 9.48 8.89
CA PRO A 48 12.03 10.40 8.24
C PRO A 48 11.53 11.87 8.29
N PRO A 49 12.45 12.85 8.28
CA PRO A 49 12.08 14.27 8.23
C PRO A 49 11.13 14.53 7.05
N PRO A 50 10.05 15.31 7.21
CA PRO A 50 9.07 15.54 6.13
C PRO A 50 9.67 16.14 4.84
N VAL A 51 10.76 16.90 4.98
CA VAL A 51 11.46 17.59 3.89
C VAL A 51 12.43 16.68 3.12
N LEU A 52 12.73 15.48 3.64
CA LEU A 52 13.60 14.53 2.94
C LEU A 52 12.85 14.01 1.71
N PRO A 53 13.41 14.15 0.49
CA PRO A 53 12.76 13.66 -0.72
C PRO A 53 12.82 12.14 -0.74
N LEU A 54 11.73 11.51 -0.31
CA LEU A 54 11.67 10.08 -0.07
C LEU A 54 10.27 9.55 -0.41
N SER A 55 10.23 8.57 -1.31
CA SER A 55 9.00 7.85 -1.63
C SER A 55 8.67 6.79 -0.60
N PHE A 56 7.40 6.38 -0.52
CA PHE A 56 7.02 5.23 0.30
C PHE A 56 7.76 3.95 -0.10
N THR A 57 7.99 3.71 -1.40
CA THR A 57 8.66 2.49 -1.87
C THR A 57 10.11 2.44 -1.42
N ASP A 58 10.83 3.56 -1.48
CA ASP A 58 12.22 3.62 -1.01
C ASP A 58 12.28 3.43 0.51
N PHE A 59 11.36 4.06 1.24
CA PHE A 59 11.23 3.85 2.68
C PHE A 59 10.94 2.38 3.02
N ALA A 60 9.95 1.76 2.38
CA ALA A 60 9.58 0.37 2.63
C ALA A 60 10.74 -0.59 2.32
N PHE A 61 11.49 -0.36 1.24
CA PHE A 61 12.66 -1.17 0.90
C PHE A 61 13.83 -0.95 1.86
N SER A 62 13.99 0.25 2.43
CA SER A 62 15.00 0.52 3.46
C SER A 62 14.77 -0.26 4.77
N LEU A 63 13.54 -0.76 4.98
CA LEU A 63 13.20 -1.59 6.14
C LEU A 63 13.53 -3.08 5.92
N LEU A 64 13.90 -3.49 4.70
CA LEU A 64 14.27 -4.88 4.42
C LEU A 64 15.65 -5.22 5.03
N PRO A 65 15.85 -6.45 5.53
CA PRO A 65 17.12 -6.83 6.11
C PRO A 65 18.21 -6.92 5.04
N THR A 66 19.45 -6.69 5.48
CA THR A 66 20.66 -6.86 4.67
C THR A 66 21.55 -7.92 5.33
N PRO A 67 21.81 -9.08 4.68
CA PRO A 67 21.36 -9.48 3.34
C PRO A 67 19.85 -9.78 3.27
N LEU A 68 19.29 -9.71 2.06
CA LEU A 68 17.89 -10.05 1.83
C LEU A 68 17.59 -11.50 2.24
N PRO A 69 16.37 -11.81 2.71
CA PRO A 69 16.02 -13.16 3.11
C PRO A 69 16.09 -14.13 1.93
N SER A 70 16.78 -15.25 2.12
CA SER A 70 16.85 -16.37 1.17
C SER A 70 15.97 -17.56 1.57
N SER A 71 15.56 -17.64 2.84
CA SER A 71 14.79 -18.77 3.38
C SER A 71 13.30 -18.71 3.06
N HIS A 72 12.77 -17.55 2.68
CA HIS A 72 11.38 -17.36 2.31
C HIS A 72 11.24 -16.32 1.19
N PRO A 73 10.24 -16.46 0.31
CA PRO A 73 10.01 -15.53 -0.79
C PRO A 73 9.38 -14.22 -0.31
N ALA A 74 9.40 -13.19 -1.16
CA ALA A 74 8.67 -11.94 -0.93
C ALA A 74 7.17 -12.11 -1.17
N LEU A 75 6.79 -12.89 -2.18
CA LEU A 75 5.40 -13.27 -2.47
C LEU A 75 5.32 -14.78 -2.73
N LEU A 76 4.28 -15.41 -2.19
CA LEU A 76 3.91 -16.79 -2.42
C LEU A 76 2.43 -16.82 -2.76
N ASP A 77 2.09 -17.35 -3.93
CA ASP A 77 0.70 -17.63 -4.29
C ASP A 77 0.28 -18.95 -3.63
N SER A 78 -0.66 -18.88 -2.69
CA SER A 78 -1.09 -20.05 -1.93
C SER A 78 -1.94 -21.03 -2.75
N PHE A 79 -2.47 -20.62 -3.89
CA PHE A 79 -3.31 -21.46 -4.76
C PHE A 79 -2.49 -22.21 -5.80
N THR A 80 -1.52 -21.53 -6.43
CA THR A 80 -0.68 -22.10 -7.49
C THR A 80 0.67 -22.61 -7.00
N GLY A 81 1.15 -22.11 -5.85
CA GLY A 81 2.50 -22.40 -5.36
C GLY A 81 3.60 -21.56 -6.03
N GLU A 82 3.25 -20.63 -6.91
CA GLU A 82 4.20 -19.73 -7.57
C GLU A 82 4.89 -18.82 -6.55
N VAL A 83 6.21 -18.63 -6.70
CA VAL A 83 7.05 -17.88 -5.76
C VAL A 83 7.77 -16.72 -6.44
N VAL A 84 7.82 -15.59 -5.74
CA VAL A 84 8.64 -14.43 -6.13
C VAL A 84 9.67 -14.14 -5.04
N PRO A 85 10.96 -14.47 -5.25
CA PRO A 85 12.03 -14.13 -4.32
C PRO A 85 12.19 -12.61 -4.15
N PHE A 86 12.73 -12.16 -3.01
CA PHE A 86 12.99 -10.72 -2.76
C PHE A 86 13.79 -10.01 -3.88
N PRO A 87 14.90 -10.56 -4.40
CA PRO A 87 15.63 -9.91 -5.48
C PRO A 87 14.79 -9.74 -6.75
N ALA A 88 13.99 -10.76 -7.10
CA ALA A 88 13.10 -10.71 -8.27
C ALA A 88 11.97 -9.69 -8.06
N PHE A 89 11.38 -9.66 -6.86
CA PHE A 89 10.34 -8.68 -6.51
C PHE A 89 10.87 -7.24 -6.64
N LEU A 90 12.03 -6.94 -6.05
CA LEU A 90 12.64 -5.61 -6.12
C LEU A 90 12.98 -5.21 -7.56
N SER A 91 13.53 -6.15 -8.34
CA SER A 91 13.82 -5.92 -9.77
C SER A 91 12.56 -5.58 -10.55
N ARG A 92 11.49 -6.37 -10.39
CA ARG A 92 10.20 -6.16 -11.07
C ARG A 92 9.57 -4.81 -10.71
N VAL A 93 9.58 -4.40 -9.44
CA VAL A 93 9.04 -3.10 -9.02
C VAL A 93 9.81 -1.95 -9.67
N ARG A 94 11.15 -2.03 -9.72
CA ARG A 94 12.00 -1.02 -10.36
C ARG A 94 11.78 -0.95 -11.88
N ALA A 95 11.75 -2.10 -12.54
CA ALA A 95 11.49 -2.20 -13.98
C ALA A 95 10.13 -1.59 -14.35
N LEU A 96 9.08 -1.90 -13.59
CA LEU A 96 7.74 -1.33 -13.81
C LEU A 96 7.72 0.19 -13.59
N GLY A 97 8.40 0.68 -12.55
CA GLY A 97 8.56 2.11 -12.30
C GLY A 97 9.22 2.85 -13.46
N ALA A 98 10.26 2.28 -14.05
CA ALA A 98 10.95 2.84 -15.22
C ALA A 98 10.04 2.89 -16.46
N HIS A 99 9.28 1.82 -16.73
CA HIS A 99 8.34 1.76 -17.86
C HIS A 99 7.15 2.71 -17.69
N GLY A 100 6.62 2.85 -16.47
CA GLY A 100 5.49 3.74 -16.18
C GLY A 100 5.79 5.22 -16.40
N ARG A 101 7.03 5.67 -16.15
CA ARG A 101 7.46 7.06 -16.37
C ARG A 101 7.44 7.44 -17.86
N ARG A 102 7.76 6.51 -18.76
CA ARG A 102 7.79 6.74 -20.21
C ARG A 102 6.41 6.98 -20.83
N ARG A 103 5.31 6.59 -20.16
CA ARG A 103 3.94 6.69 -20.69
C ARG A 103 3.13 7.90 -20.19
N ARG A 104 3.73 8.84 -19.45
CA ARG A 104 3.04 10.01 -18.86
C ARG A 104 2.61 11.11 -19.84
N ARG A 105 3.01 11.07 -21.12
CA ARG A 105 2.69 12.11 -22.11
C ARG A 105 1.57 11.69 -23.06
N LEU A 106 0.34 11.50 -22.58
CA LEU A 106 -0.79 11.23 -23.47
C LEU A 106 -2.02 12.06 -23.08
N PRO A 107 -2.70 12.71 -24.06
CA PRO A 107 -3.82 13.61 -23.78
C PRO A 107 -5.00 12.88 -23.12
N ARG A 108 -5.61 13.58 -22.16
CA ARG A 108 -6.86 13.21 -21.48
C ARG A 108 -7.99 13.11 -22.49
N GLN A 109 -8.79 12.06 -22.41
CA GLN A 109 -10.11 12.02 -23.04
C GLN A 109 -11.18 12.34 -21.99
N SER A 110 -11.95 13.39 -22.21
CA SER A 110 -13.09 13.76 -21.37
C SER A 110 -14.30 12.96 -21.86
N GLY A 111 -14.58 11.83 -21.22
CA GLY A 111 -15.74 11.00 -21.52
C GLY A 111 -16.99 11.50 -20.80
N THR A 112 -18.11 11.62 -21.52
CA THR A 112 -19.42 11.97 -20.96
C THR A 112 -19.95 10.84 -20.06
N HIS A 113 -20.31 11.17 -18.83
CA HIS A 113 -20.66 10.25 -17.75
C HIS A 113 -22.10 9.71 -17.91
N ARG A 114 -22.27 8.54 -18.55
CA ARG A 114 -23.54 7.78 -18.51
C ARG A 114 -23.65 7.04 -17.16
N ARG A 115 -24.86 6.82 -16.63
CA ARG A 115 -25.10 6.04 -15.39
C ARG A 115 -24.40 4.68 -15.50
N GLY A 116 -23.24 4.55 -14.88
CA GLY A 116 -22.40 3.36 -14.92
C GLY A 116 -22.52 2.54 -13.63
N ASN A 117 -22.03 1.30 -13.68
CA ASN A 117 -21.89 0.43 -12.52
C ASN A 117 -20.99 1.05 -11.42
N GLN A 118 -20.89 0.41 -10.26
CA GLN A 118 -20.05 0.89 -9.15
C GLN A 118 -18.60 1.19 -9.59
N ILE A 119 -18.02 0.37 -10.46
CA ILE A 119 -16.66 0.57 -11.00
C ILE A 119 -16.56 1.89 -11.78
N SER A 120 -17.54 2.19 -12.63
CA SER A 120 -17.58 3.45 -13.38
C SER A 120 -17.65 4.66 -12.45
N HIS A 121 -18.42 4.55 -11.35
CA HIS A 121 -18.48 5.60 -10.34
C HIS A 121 -17.13 5.82 -9.64
N LEU A 122 -16.45 4.74 -9.24
CA LEU A 122 -15.12 4.83 -8.61
C LEU A 122 -14.06 5.40 -9.56
N VAL A 123 -14.08 4.98 -10.83
CA VAL A 123 -13.22 5.52 -11.88
C VAL A 123 -13.48 7.01 -12.08
N ALA A 124 -14.73 7.46 -12.06
CA ALA A 124 -15.05 8.88 -12.18
C ALA A 124 -14.54 9.70 -10.99
N LEU A 125 -14.59 9.16 -9.76
CA LEU A 125 -14.07 9.82 -8.55
C LEU A 125 -12.55 9.98 -8.58
N SER A 126 -11.82 8.97 -9.07
CA SER A 126 -10.35 8.98 -9.09
C SER A 126 -9.76 9.54 -10.39
N ASN A 127 -10.56 9.59 -11.46
CA ASN A 127 -10.21 10.06 -12.80
C ASN A 127 -8.83 9.57 -13.31
N PRO A 128 -8.57 8.24 -13.31
CA PRO A 128 -7.28 7.69 -13.69
C PRO A 128 -7.02 7.87 -15.18
N ALA A 129 -5.76 8.13 -15.54
CA ALA A 129 -5.32 8.16 -16.95
C ALA A 129 -5.10 6.76 -17.55
N LEU A 130 -4.89 5.76 -16.68
CA LEU A 130 -4.55 4.38 -17.04
C LEU A 130 -5.09 3.44 -15.96
N ALA A 131 -5.63 2.29 -16.36
CA ALA A 131 -5.98 1.18 -15.48
C ALA A 131 -5.11 -0.05 -15.77
N PHE A 132 -4.84 -0.81 -14.73
CA PHE A 132 -4.30 -2.16 -14.83
C PHE A 132 -5.41 -3.16 -14.53
N ALA A 133 -5.54 -4.19 -15.36
CA ALA A 133 -6.53 -5.25 -15.18
C ALA A 133 -5.97 -6.58 -15.68
N VAL A 134 -6.67 -7.68 -15.40
CA VAL A 134 -6.46 -8.95 -16.10
C VAL A 134 -7.53 -9.12 -17.17
N SER A 135 -7.27 -9.93 -18.19
CA SER A 135 -8.19 -10.14 -19.33
C SER A 135 -9.61 -10.50 -18.87
N SER A 136 -9.74 -11.30 -17.81
CA SER A 136 -11.03 -11.72 -17.23
C SER A 136 -11.86 -10.61 -16.58
N THR A 137 -11.25 -9.47 -16.23
CA THR A 137 -11.93 -8.34 -15.57
C THR A 137 -11.90 -7.05 -16.37
N ALA A 138 -11.11 -6.98 -17.45
CA ALA A 138 -10.96 -5.80 -18.29
C ALA A 138 -12.30 -5.29 -18.86
N THR A 139 -13.22 -6.20 -19.18
CA THR A 139 -14.56 -5.86 -19.70
C THR A 139 -15.44 -5.11 -18.70
N LYS A 140 -15.07 -5.09 -17.41
CA LYS A 140 -15.80 -4.35 -16.36
C LYS A 140 -15.39 -2.88 -16.29
N LEU A 141 -14.28 -2.49 -16.92
CA LEU A 141 -13.79 -1.12 -16.94
C LEU A 141 -14.61 -0.25 -17.91
N PRO A 142 -14.75 1.06 -17.65
CA PRO A 142 -15.42 1.96 -18.57
C PRO A 142 -14.76 2.01 -19.95
N LEU A 143 -15.58 2.05 -21.00
CA LEU A 143 -15.11 2.24 -22.37
C LEU A 143 -14.30 3.55 -22.48
N GLY A 144 -13.18 3.50 -23.19
CA GLY A 144 -12.28 4.65 -23.40
C GLY A 144 -11.24 4.85 -22.29
N LEU A 145 -11.33 4.14 -21.15
CA LEU A 145 -10.24 4.10 -20.18
C LEU A 145 -9.10 3.27 -20.77
N ARG A 146 -7.89 3.83 -20.80
CA ARG A 146 -6.71 3.10 -21.25
C ARG A 146 -6.43 1.97 -20.27
N THR A 147 -6.23 0.76 -20.79
CA THR A 147 -6.01 -0.43 -19.97
C THR A 147 -4.74 -1.14 -20.38
N VAL A 148 -3.92 -1.50 -19.40
CA VAL A 148 -2.81 -2.44 -19.55
C VAL A 148 -3.23 -3.78 -18.92
N LEU A 149 -3.10 -4.85 -19.68
CA LEU A 149 -3.43 -6.20 -19.24
C LEU A 149 -2.21 -6.85 -18.57
N LEU A 150 -2.35 -7.17 -17.28
CA LEU A 150 -1.30 -7.75 -16.44
C LEU A 150 -0.92 -9.18 -16.86
N ASP A 151 -1.85 -9.89 -17.47
CA ASP A 151 -1.71 -11.26 -17.97
C ASP A 151 -1.38 -11.31 -19.47
N SER A 152 -1.06 -10.16 -20.09
CA SER A 152 -0.60 -10.14 -21.48
C SER A 152 0.87 -10.57 -21.59
N PRO A 153 1.27 -11.28 -22.67
CA PRO A 153 2.67 -11.64 -22.90
C PRO A 153 3.60 -10.42 -22.89
N THR A 154 3.15 -9.29 -23.42
CA THR A 154 3.90 -8.03 -23.45
C THR A 154 4.14 -7.45 -22.06
N PHE A 155 3.16 -7.51 -21.15
CA PHE A 155 3.36 -7.04 -19.78
C PHE A 155 4.32 -7.96 -19.02
N LEU A 156 4.21 -9.27 -19.22
CA LEU A 156 5.06 -10.25 -18.58
C LEU A 156 6.52 -10.15 -19.06
N SER A 157 6.79 -9.80 -20.31
CA SER A 157 8.16 -9.58 -20.79
C SER A 157 8.84 -8.41 -20.08
N TYR A 158 8.11 -7.33 -19.77
CA TYR A 158 8.65 -6.20 -18.98
C TYR A 158 9.07 -6.59 -17.56
N LEU A 159 8.50 -7.65 -16.99
CA LEU A 159 8.90 -8.17 -15.67
C LEU A 159 10.16 -9.03 -15.72
N GLN A 160 10.54 -9.52 -16.91
CA GLN A 160 11.70 -10.38 -17.14
C GLN A 160 12.90 -9.58 -17.67
N GLU A 161 12.66 -8.46 -18.35
CA GLU A 161 13.71 -7.52 -18.73
C GLU A 161 14.35 -6.91 -17.49
N LEU A 162 15.51 -7.45 -17.11
CA LEU A 162 16.48 -6.80 -16.23
C LEU A 162 16.99 -5.55 -16.96
N GLY A 163 16.18 -4.50 -16.99
CA GLY A 163 16.58 -3.24 -17.58
C GLY A 163 17.82 -2.73 -16.85
N ASP A 164 18.89 -2.50 -17.59
CA ASP A 164 19.98 -1.62 -17.16
C ASP A 164 19.32 -0.27 -16.84
N VAL A 165 19.15 0.02 -15.54
CA VAL A 165 18.43 1.20 -15.04
C VAL A 165 19.33 2.41 -15.24
N SER A 166 19.65 2.72 -16.50
CA SER A 166 20.35 3.94 -16.87
C SER A 166 19.46 5.12 -16.53
N ALA A 167 19.99 5.93 -15.59
CA ALA A 167 19.51 7.21 -15.08
C ALA A 167 18.12 7.65 -15.60
N THR A 168 17.06 7.06 -15.05
CA THR A 168 15.76 7.73 -15.10
C THR A 168 15.91 9.08 -14.42
N GLU A 169 15.44 10.17 -15.03
CA GLU A 169 15.38 11.49 -14.40
C GLU A 169 14.93 11.35 -12.94
N THR A 170 15.77 11.84 -12.03
CA THR A 170 15.48 11.86 -10.60
C THR A 170 14.34 12.85 -10.37
N VAL A 171 13.09 12.37 -10.45
CA VAL A 171 11.93 13.13 -10.01
C VAL A 171 12.06 13.29 -8.49
N VAL A 172 12.17 14.52 -8.02
CA VAL A 172 12.12 14.82 -6.59
C VAL A 172 10.72 14.47 -6.09
N ILE A 173 10.63 13.55 -5.13
CA ILE A 173 9.37 13.11 -4.53
C ILE A 173 9.29 13.69 -3.12
N CYS A 174 8.25 14.47 -2.85
CA CYS A 174 7.97 15.02 -1.52
C CYS A 174 7.09 14.04 -0.73
N GLN A 175 7.32 13.88 0.57
CA GLN A 175 6.51 12.97 1.38
C GLN A 175 5.03 13.38 1.49
N SER A 176 4.71 14.65 1.23
CA SER A 176 3.35 15.18 1.13
C SER A 176 2.67 14.89 -0.21
N ASP A 177 3.39 14.34 -1.19
CA ASP A 177 2.81 14.04 -2.50
C ASP A 177 1.78 12.91 -2.39
N PRO A 178 0.70 12.97 -3.20
CA PRO A 178 -0.26 11.89 -3.30
C PRO A 178 0.40 10.58 -3.73
N ALA A 179 0.17 9.51 -2.97
CA ALA A 179 0.71 8.18 -3.21
C ALA A 179 -0.37 7.16 -3.60
N ALA A 180 -1.55 7.26 -3.01
CA ALA A 180 -2.67 6.38 -3.28
C ALA A 180 -4.02 7.12 -3.16
N ILE A 181 -5.00 6.64 -3.91
CA ILE A 181 -6.42 6.98 -3.71
C ILE A 181 -7.14 5.68 -3.41
N LEU A 182 -7.74 5.58 -2.23
CA LEU A 182 -8.55 4.43 -1.82
C LEU A 182 -10.01 4.84 -1.70
N HIS A 183 -10.92 3.90 -1.94
CA HIS A 183 -12.35 4.17 -1.87
C HIS A 183 -12.95 3.70 -0.55
N SER A 184 -13.81 4.52 0.04
CA SER A 184 -14.55 4.20 1.27
C SER A 184 -15.97 4.72 1.15
N SER A 185 -16.97 3.97 1.63
CA SER A 185 -18.33 4.48 1.83
C SER A 185 -18.38 5.52 2.97
N GLY A 186 -17.51 5.38 3.98
CA GLY A 186 -17.58 6.17 5.20
C GLY A 186 -18.90 5.95 5.95
N THR A 187 -19.37 6.97 6.67
CA THR A 187 -20.70 6.97 7.34
C THR A 187 -21.86 7.30 6.41
N THR A 188 -21.55 7.49 5.12
CA THR A 188 -22.53 7.74 4.07
C THR A 188 -22.65 6.49 3.20
N GLU A 189 -23.79 6.25 2.56
CA GLU A 189 -23.92 5.12 1.63
C GLU A 189 -23.14 5.32 0.32
N ARG A 190 -22.57 6.52 0.09
CA ARG A 190 -21.88 6.87 -1.14
C ARG A 190 -20.36 6.77 -0.99
N ALA A 191 -19.74 6.08 -1.94
CA ALA A 191 -18.29 5.97 -2.01
C ALA A 191 -17.62 7.34 -2.19
N LYS A 192 -16.51 7.54 -1.47
CA LYS A 192 -15.62 8.71 -1.53
C LYS A 192 -14.23 8.24 -1.95
N ALA A 193 -13.47 9.14 -2.56
CA ALA A 193 -12.05 8.95 -2.83
C ALA A 193 -11.23 9.55 -1.68
N VAL A 194 -10.45 8.72 -0.99
CA VAL A 194 -9.57 9.11 0.11
C VAL A 194 -8.14 9.18 -0.43
N LEU A 195 -7.59 10.38 -0.46
CA LEU A 195 -6.21 10.62 -0.88
C LEU A 195 -5.25 10.36 0.28
N LEU A 196 -4.25 9.52 0.04
CA LEU A 196 -3.18 9.19 0.99
C LEU A 196 -1.85 9.67 0.42
N THR A 197 -1.10 10.41 1.24
CA THR A 197 0.26 10.84 0.91
C THR A 197 1.28 9.75 1.20
N TYR A 198 2.49 9.86 0.66
CA TYR A 198 3.59 8.96 1.03
C TYR A 198 3.80 8.91 2.55
N ARG A 199 3.74 10.07 3.23
CA ARG A 199 3.88 10.15 4.69
C ARG A 199 2.77 9.41 5.44
N ASN A 200 1.52 9.48 4.95
CA ASN A 200 0.41 8.74 5.56
C ASN A 200 0.67 7.23 5.52
N ILE A 201 1.14 6.71 4.38
CA ILE A 201 1.43 5.28 4.22
C ILE A 201 2.65 4.87 5.06
N MET A 202 3.74 5.64 5.03
CA MET A 202 4.94 5.39 5.85
C MET A 202 4.60 5.30 7.34
N ALA A 203 3.78 6.23 7.85
CA ALA A 203 3.30 6.22 9.24
C ALA A 203 2.60 4.90 9.58
N SER A 204 1.68 4.43 8.73
CA SER A 204 0.98 3.15 8.90
C SER A 204 1.93 1.94 8.89
N THR A 205 2.91 1.90 7.98
CA THR A 205 3.88 0.81 7.89
C THR A 205 4.75 0.70 9.14
N THR A 206 5.17 1.83 9.72
CA THR A 206 5.96 1.79 10.96
C THR A 206 5.18 1.24 12.16
N MET A 207 3.85 1.40 12.18
CA MET A 207 3.00 0.78 13.20
C MET A 207 2.87 -0.74 13.00
N ALA A 208 2.85 -1.21 11.74
CA ALA A 208 2.70 -2.62 11.39
C ALA A 208 4.02 -3.42 11.51
N ALA A 209 5.17 -2.81 11.19
CA ALA A 209 6.50 -3.43 11.21
C ALA A 209 7.03 -3.80 12.61
N ALA A 210 6.18 -3.76 13.64
CA ALA A 210 6.43 -4.35 14.95
C ALA A 210 6.38 -5.89 14.93
N ALA A 211 5.83 -6.51 13.88
CA ALA A 211 5.92 -7.95 13.66
C ALA A 211 7.32 -8.35 13.17
N LYS A 212 7.90 -9.42 13.77
CA LYS A 212 9.20 -9.96 13.36
C LYS A 212 9.16 -10.37 11.88
N MET A 213 10.09 -9.86 11.06
CA MET A 213 10.22 -10.14 9.62
C MET A 213 10.59 -11.60 9.28
N ALA A 214 10.73 -12.48 10.27
CA ALA A 214 11.03 -13.90 10.05
C ALA A 214 9.77 -14.77 9.83
N ALA A 215 8.58 -14.16 9.78
CA ALA A 215 7.32 -14.87 9.65
C ALA A 215 6.75 -14.77 8.23
N VAL A 216 6.35 -15.91 7.66
CA VAL A 216 5.47 -15.95 6.50
C VAL A 216 4.07 -15.54 6.96
N VAL A 217 3.51 -14.48 6.37
CA VAL A 217 2.19 -13.96 6.73
C VAL A 217 1.20 -14.31 5.61
N LEU A 218 0.11 -14.97 5.98
CA LEU A 218 -1.01 -15.20 5.07
C LEU A 218 -1.87 -13.93 4.98
N LEU A 219 -1.87 -13.29 3.81
CA LEU A 219 -2.74 -12.14 3.53
C LEU A 219 -4.12 -12.64 3.08
N THR A 220 -5.11 -12.49 3.95
CA THR A 220 -6.51 -12.92 3.69
C THR A 220 -7.43 -11.76 3.29
N VAL A 221 -6.92 -10.53 3.33
CA VAL A 221 -7.68 -9.31 3.03
C VAL A 221 -7.28 -8.78 1.66
N PRO A 222 -8.20 -8.25 0.85
CA PRO A 222 -7.86 -7.75 -0.47
C PRO A 222 -6.90 -6.55 -0.43
N MET A 223 -5.82 -6.60 -1.22
CA MET A 223 -4.80 -5.54 -1.32
C MET A 223 -5.32 -4.20 -1.86
N PHE A 224 -6.54 -4.15 -2.43
CA PHE A 224 -7.17 -2.90 -2.85
C PHE A 224 -7.88 -2.16 -1.69
N HIS A 225 -7.87 -2.72 -0.48
CA HIS A 225 -8.43 -2.14 0.72
C HIS A 225 -7.29 -1.71 1.67
N VAL A 226 -7.43 -0.59 2.39
CA VAL A 226 -6.38 -0.01 3.27
C VAL A 226 -5.86 -0.95 4.39
N TYR A 227 -6.58 -2.05 4.64
CA TYR A 227 -6.19 -3.06 5.62
C TYR A 227 -5.25 -4.12 5.05
N GLY A 228 -5.37 -4.41 3.75
CA GLY A 228 -4.47 -5.32 3.04
C GLY A 228 -3.16 -4.61 2.71
#